data_AF-A0A081NIF3-F1
#
_entry.id   AF-A0A081NIF3-F1
#
_cell.length_a   1.000
_cell.length_b   1.000
_cell.length_c   1.000
_cell.angle_alpha   90.00
_cell.angle_beta   90.00
_cell.angle_gamma   90.00
#
_symmetry.space_group_name_H-M   'P 1'
#
loop_
_entity.id
_entity.type
_entity.pdbx_description
1 polymer ?
#
loop_
_entity_poly.entity_id
_entity_poly.type
_entity_poly.pdbx_seq_one_letter_code
_entity_poly.pdbx_strand_id
1 'polypeptide(L)'
;MLFDKDTNGACGRKVYVASHLAGKFAELVSNDSKGQQIIHGIKQLKSTAGGISSMSAADDASVHMSAIGSVQITYFIQQAMRYGDLSGVMITDISSGDFGDDKVPGAYHIKYSKKSERWTTDHIQDPEPSISTKKVAINGVCPRFEDTAIRVMPEMVEKAYGDAKDTGYTLMYHPEKSCKQGRLWITPDQKKTNFNVASLTLAKLLKDAQQRNKETQWVIHGSGCQLFKSALSSLKGHSLDKVEVLFAAPTKASLEELLPMIRHAGISLHKDIVKVNGDDWTSVSNRLLRKGFQKELQEFGEEYSEKLAVIREQVAQDRVTFNGFVTSAFKNSFAIAGGFAAGQAVNPSIGGLTGSGVAGAVLAYPAMKQKAKKVRNIMGNLTTNPDLNPHLHPFKSAHEFNAHVATQNGGHAKSFLAVVKSLWS
;
A
#
# COMPACT_ATOMS: atom_id res chain seq x y z
N MET A 1 22.93 -16.02 20.44
CA MET A 1 24.40 -15.97 20.63
C MET A 1 24.83 -14.51 20.62
N LEU A 2 25.79 -14.09 21.46
CA LEU A 2 26.32 -12.73 21.37
C LEU A 2 26.96 -12.53 19.99
N PHE A 3 26.64 -11.44 19.29
CA PHE A 3 27.14 -11.21 17.93
C PHE A 3 28.65 -10.94 17.92
N ASP A 4 29.09 -10.00 18.76
CA ASP A 4 30.49 -9.55 18.82
C ASP A 4 30.82 -9.01 20.22
N LYS A 5 32.09 -9.09 20.62
CA LYS A 5 32.60 -8.58 21.90
C LYS A 5 32.29 -7.09 22.10
N ASP A 6 32.31 -6.30 21.03
CA ASP A 6 32.04 -4.85 21.04
C ASP A 6 30.54 -4.52 21.25
N THR A 7 29.70 -5.55 21.23
CA THR A 7 28.26 -5.49 21.44
C THR A 7 27.84 -6.21 22.71
N ASN A 8 28.75 -6.37 23.69
CA ASN A 8 28.49 -7.06 24.96
C ASN A 8 27.73 -6.22 26.00
N GLY A 9 27.31 -5.01 25.65
CA GLY A 9 26.57 -4.10 26.54
C GLY A 9 27.44 -3.17 27.40
N ALA A 10 28.77 -3.17 27.22
CA ALA A 10 29.64 -2.20 27.89
C ALA A 10 29.43 -0.76 27.37
N CYS A 11 29.00 -0.63 26.10
CA CYS A 11 28.62 0.63 25.48
C CYS A 11 27.41 0.40 24.56
N GLY A 12 26.23 0.86 24.98
CA GLY A 12 24.95 0.61 24.31
C GLY A 12 24.33 -0.74 24.65
N ARG A 13 23.38 -1.18 23.84
CA ARG A 13 22.64 -2.44 24.01
C ARG A 13 23.49 -3.64 23.62
N LYS A 14 23.19 -4.81 24.22
CA LYS A 14 23.74 -6.07 23.74
C LYS A 14 23.17 -6.39 22.35
N VAL A 15 23.97 -6.99 21.46
CA VAL A 15 23.46 -7.47 20.15
C VAL A 15 23.66 -8.97 20.08
N TYR A 16 22.57 -9.68 19.81
CA TYR A 16 22.55 -11.12 19.68
C TYR A 16 22.08 -11.52 18.29
N VAL A 17 22.57 -12.66 17.82
CA VAL A 17 22.11 -13.33 16.60
C VAL A 17 21.52 -14.69 16.96
N ALA A 18 20.37 -15.01 16.36
CA ALA A 18 19.78 -16.33 16.46
C ALA A 18 20.71 -17.38 15.83
N SER A 19 20.93 -18.51 16.51
CA SER A 19 21.93 -19.51 16.12
C SER A 19 21.74 -20.06 14.70
N HIS A 20 20.48 -20.19 14.26
CA HIS A 20 20.15 -20.68 12.91
C HIS A 20 20.59 -19.73 11.78
N LEU A 21 20.92 -18.48 12.08
CA LEU A 21 21.41 -17.50 11.09
C LEU A 21 22.92 -17.55 10.90
N ALA A 22 23.66 -18.31 11.71
CA ALA A 22 25.13 -18.33 11.66
C ALA A 22 25.67 -18.66 10.26
N GLY A 23 25.04 -19.60 9.54
CA GLY A 23 25.42 -19.94 8.16
C GLY A 23 25.17 -18.79 7.18
N LYS A 24 23.99 -18.17 7.21
CA LYS A 24 23.68 -16.99 6.38
C LYS A 24 24.63 -15.82 6.63
N PHE A 25 25.01 -15.60 7.89
CA PHE A 25 25.98 -14.58 8.26
C PHE A 25 27.37 -14.90 7.71
N ALA A 26 27.81 -16.16 7.78
CA ALA A 26 29.09 -16.58 7.21
C ALA A 26 29.12 -16.43 5.68
N GLU A 27 27.99 -16.63 5.00
CA GLU A 27 27.86 -16.44 3.55
C GLU A 27 27.81 -14.96 3.12
N LEU A 28 27.16 -14.10 3.92
CA LEU A 28 26.99 -12.67 3.63
C LEU A 28 28.21 -11.83 4.03
N VAL A 29 29.04 -12.34 4.92
CA VAL A 29 30.26 -11.70 5.40
C VAL A 29 31.45 -12.31 4.66
N SER A 30 31.68 -11.85 3.43
CA SER A 30 33.01 -11.96 2.81
C SER A 30 33.99 -11.05 3.55
N ASN A 31 35.28 -11.39 3.61
CA ASN A 31 36.33 -10.51 4.17
C ASN A 31 36.62 -9.27 3.30
N ASP A 32 35.70 -8.90 2.40
CA ASP A 32 35.81 -7.72 1.55
C ASP A 32 35.21 -6.47 2.23
N SER A 33 35.36 -5.33 1.58
CA SER A 33 34.86 -4.05 2.10
C SER A 33 33.36 -4.02 2.34
N LYS A 34 32.56 -4.81 1.61
CA LYS A 34 31.10 -4.85 1.76
C LYS A 34 30.71 -5.67 2.99
N GLY A 35 31.32 -6.83 3.19
CA GLY A 35 31.12 -7.63 4.40
C GLY A 35 31.50 -6.88 5.67
N GLN A 36 32.59 -6.10 5.63
CA GLN A 36 33.00 -5.24 6.76
C GLN A 36 32.00 -4.11 7.04
N GLN A 37 31.42 -3.49 6.01
CA GLN A 37 30.34 -2.50 6.19
C GLN A 37 29.11 -3.11 6.85
N ILE A 38 28.74 -4.33 6.45
CA ILE A 38 27.61 -5.06 7.04
C ILE A 38 27.90 -5.35 8.53
N ILE A 39 29.06 -5.93 8.86
CA ILE A 39 29.45 -6.17 10.27
C ILE A 39 29.40 -4.87 11.08
N HIS A 40 29.99 -3.79 10.55
CA HIS A 40 30.03 -2.52 11.24
C HIS A 40 28.63 -1.97 11.52
N GLY A 41 27.74 -1.97 10.52
CA GLY A 41 26.37 -1.53 10.72
C GLY A 41 25.60 -2.40 11.72
N ILE A 42 25.85 -3.71 11.75
CA ILE A 42 25.25 -4.61 12.75
C ILE A 42 25.73 -4.25 14.15
N LYS A 43 27.02 -3.97 14.32
CA LYS A 43 27.55 -3.46 15.60
C LYS A 43 26.89 -2.15 16.00
N GLN A 44 26.58 -1.27 15.05
CA GLN A 44 25.89 0.01 15.33
C GLN A 44 24.46 -0.17 15.86
N LEU A 45 23.80 -1.31 15.64
CA LEU A 45 22.48 -1.57 16.23
C LEU A 45 22.47 -1.45 17.75
N LYS A 46 23.62 -1.62 18.43
CA LYS A 46 23.74 -1.37 19.87
C LYS A 46 23.28 0.03 20.30
N SER A 47 23.41 1.02 19.42
CA SER A 47 22.93 2.39 19.65
C SER A 47 21.70 2.72 18.80
N THR A 48 21.67 2.32 17.52
CA THR A 48 20.67 2.81 16.55
C THR A 48 19.37 2.00 16.48
N ALA A 49 19.32 0.80 17.09
CA ALA A 49 18.17 -0.09 16.98
C ALA A 49 16.86 0.57 17.44
N GLY A 50 15.81 0.40 16.63
CA GLY A 50 14.48 0.97 16.89
C GLY A 50 14.38 2.48 16.67
N GLY A 51 15.41 3.11 16.13
CA GLY A 51 15.44 4.56 15.86
C GLY A 51 14.52 5.02 14.71
N ILE A 52 14.60 6.31 14.39
CA ILE A 52 13.82 6.95 13.32
C ILE A 52 14.17 6.37 11.93
N SER A 53 15.38 5.85 11.75
CA SER A 53 15.88 5.27 10.50
C SER A 53 15.58 3.78 10.31
N SER A 54 15.00 3.11 11.31
CA SER A 54 14.55 1.72 11.17
C SER A 54 13.08 1.64 10.76
N MET A 55 12.66 0.52 10.19
CA MET A 55 11.24 0.15 10.14
C MET A 55 10.80 -0.41 11.49
N SER A 56 9.53 -0.21 11.87
CA SER A 56 8.92 -0.85 13.04
C SER A 56 7.70 -1.65 12.61
N ALA A 57 7.47 -2.81 13.21
CA ALA A 57 6.25 -3.56 12.95
C ALA A 57 5.04 -2.77 13.50
N ALA A 58 3.94 -2.75 12.75
CA ALA A 58 2.75 -1.99 13.10
C ALA A 58 1.92 -2.63 14.23
N ASP A 59 2.11 -3.93 14.43
CA ASP A 59 1.44 -4.80 15.40
C ASP A 59 2.29 -5.07 16.66
N ASP A 60 3.60 -4.89 16.58
CA ASP A 60 4.54 -5.13 17.68
C ASP A 60 5.65 -4.07 17.71
N ALA A 61 5.57 -3.16 18.68
CA ALA A 61 6.52 -2.06 18.83
C ALA A 61 7.94 -2.52 19.20
N SER A 62 8.14 -3.77 19.63
CA SER A 62 9.45 -4.33 19.93
C SER A 62 10.16 -4.85 18.68
N VAL A 63 9.44 -5.08 17.58
CA VAL A 63 9.96 -5.69 16.35
C VAL A 63 10.31 -4.61 15.34
N HIS A 64 11.51 -4.71 14.80
CA HIS A 64 12.10 -3.71 13.92
C HIS A 64 12.86 -4.36 12.78
N MET A 65 13.14 -3.54 11.77
CA MET A 65 13.91 -3.96 10.62
C MET A 65 14.78 -2.81 10.14
N SER A 66 16.02 -3.09 9.74
CA SER A 66 16.96 -2.08 9.27
C SER A 66 17.70 -2.54 8.03
N ALA A 67 17.89 -1.61 7.10
CA ALA A 67 18.75 -1.78 5.95
C ALA A 67 20.19 -1.46 6.37
N ILE A 68 21.13 -2.36 6.09
CA ILE A 68 22.56 -2.20 6.37
C ILE A 68 23.33 -2.63 5.13
N GLY A 69 23.84 -1.66 4.36
CA GLY A 69 24.44 -1.94 3.07
C GLY A 69 23.43 -2.65 2.15
N SER A 70 23.79 -3.85 1.67
CA SER A 70 22.93 -4.66 0.79
C SER A 70 22.09 -5.72 1.53
N VAL A 71 22.00 -5.65 2.86
CA VAL A 71 21.19 -6.61 3.65
C VAL A 71 20.11 -5.94 4.49
N GLN A 72 18.99 -6.64 4.63
CA GLN A 72 17.90 -6.33 5.54
C GLN A 72 18.09 -7.18 6.79
N ILE A 73 17.96 -6.56 7.96
CA ILE A 73 18.08 -7.24 9.24
C ILE A 73 16.79 -7.02 10.01
N THR A 74 16.10 -8.12 10.31
CA THR A 74 14.95 -8.12 11.20
C THR A 74 15.40 -8.48 12.61
N TYR A 75 14.96 -7.70 13.60
CA TYR A 75 15.33 -7.89 14.99
C TYR A 75 14.20 -7.47 15.92
N PHE A 76 14.21 -7.95 17.16
CA PHE A 76 13.40 -7.39 18.24
C PHE A 76 14.27 -6.78 19.33
N ILE A 77 13.76 -5.74 19.99
CA ILE A 77 14.40 -5.11 21.14
C ILE A 77 13.76 -5.67 22.39
N GLN A 78 14.53 -6.47 23.13
CA GLN A 78 14.10 -7.00 24.41
C GLN A 78 14.56 -6.09 25.54
N GLN A 79 13.60 -5.59 26.32
CA GLN A 79 13.85 -4.88 27.57
C GLN A 79 13.90 -5.89 28.72
N ALA A 80 14.84 -5.73 29.65
CA ALA A 80 14.89 -6.57 30.84
C ALA A 80 13.67 -6.24 31.71
N MET A 81 12.84 -7.24 32.02
CA MET A 81 11.74 -7.06 32.96
C MET A 81 12.17 -7.36 34.40
N ARG A 82 13.23 -8.16 34.57
CA ARG A 82 13.85 -8.50 35.86
C ARG A 82 15.37 -8.45 35.76
N TYR A 83 16.01 -8.32 36.92
CA TYR A 83 17.47 -8.41 37.03
C TYR A 83 17.94 -9.79 36.58
N GLY A 84 18.85 -9.83 35.60
CA GLY A 84 19.37 -11.08 35.01
C GLY A 84 18.69 -11.50 33.69
N ASP A 85 17.59 -10.87 33.29
CA ASP A 85 16.94 -11.16 32.02
C ASP A 85 17.82 -10.77 30.83
N LEU A 86 17.74 -11.55 29.75
CA LEU A 86 18.32 -11.20 28.47
C LEU A 86 17.68 -9.91 27.95
N SER A 87 18.49 -8.86 27.82
CA SER A 87 18.10 -7.58 27.22
C SER A 87 19.08 -7.18 26.13
N GLY A 88 18.56 -6.51 25.10
CA GLY A 88 19.34 -6.11 23.94
C GLY A 88 18.58 -6.26 22.63
N VAL A 89 19.31 -6.17 21.52
CA VAL A 89 18.84 -6.35 20.16
C VAL A 89 19.01 -7.82 19.79
N MET A 90 17.95 -8.47 19.38
CA MET A 90 17.93 -9.89 19.02
C MET A 90 17.63 -10.01 17.53
N ILE A 91 18.65 -10.33 16.72
CA ILE A 91 18.52 -10.50 15.28
C ILE A 91 17.90 -11.86 14.97
N THR A 92 16.77 -11.83 14.26
CA THR A 92 15.93 -13.00 13.96
C THR A 92 15.88 -13.36 12.48
N ASP A 93 16.24 -12.44 11.59
CA ASP A 93 16.41 -12.77 10.17
C ASP A 93 17.40 -11.83 9.49
N ILE A 94 17.99 -12.32 8.39
CA ILE A 94 18.81 -11.57 7.46
C ILE A 94 18.47 -12.00 6.03
N SER A 95 18.28 -11.00 5.16
CA SER A 95 17.99 -11.21 3.75
C SER A 95 18.70 -10.17 2.88
N SER A 96 19.09 -10.55 1.67
CA SER A 96 19.58 -9.57 0.69
C SER A 96 18.40 -8.77 0.15
N GLY A 97 18.55 -7.46 0.02
CA GLY A 97 17.47 -6.58 -0.45
C GLY A 97 18.01 -5.32 -1.11
N ASP A 98 17.15 -4.70 -1.92
CA ASP A 98 17.41 -3.40 -2.53
C ASP A 98 16.76 -2.32 -1.65
N PHE A 99 17.57 -1.40 -1.14
CA PHE A 99 17.15 -0.36 -0.19
C PHE A 99 17.40 1.00 -0.83
N GLY A 100 16.46 1.42 -1.67
CA GLY A 100 16.37 2.82 -2.03
C GLY A 100 15.86 3.61 -0.82
N ASP A 101 16.53 4.70 -0.48
CA ASP A 101 15.87 5.80 0.23
C ASP A 101 14.64 6.19 -0.60
N ASP A 102 13.46 6.03 0.00
CA ASP A 102 12.23 6.45 -0.68
C ASP A 102 12.10 7.97 -0.61
N LYS A 103 11.22 8.54 -1.45
CA LYS A 103 10.97 9.98 -1.36
C LYS A 103 10.30 10.33 -0.04
N VAL A 104 10.55 11.54 0.46
CA VAL A 104 9.81 12.05 1.61
C VAL A 104 8.34 12.29 1.22
N PRO A 105 7.38 12.29 2.15
CA PRO A 105 6.00 12.61 1.83
C PRO A 105 5.87 14.08 1.38
N GLY A 106 5.07 14.34 0.34
CA GLY A 106 4.91 15.67 -0.22
C GLY A 106 4.30 15.68 -1.62
N ALA A 107 4.17 16.86 -2.21
CA ALA A 107 3.68 17.03 -3.57
C ALA A 107 4.84 16.97 -4.58
N TYR A 108 4.67 16.24 -5.67
CA TYR A 108 5.70 16.04 -6.69
C TYR A 108 5.15 16.22 -8.09
N HIS A 109 5.82 16.97 -8.97
CA HIS A 109 5.44 17.06 -10.37
C HIS A 109 5.99 15.89 -11.17
N ILE A 110 5.12 14.96 -11.56
CA ILE A 110 5.48 13.81 -12.39
C ILE A 110 5.30 14.18 -13.86
N LYS A 111 6.32 13.90 -14.68
CA LYS A 111 6.34 14.25 -16.11
C LYS A 111 6.38 13.01 -16.98
N TYR A 112 5.79 13.11 -18.17
CA TYR A 112 5.95 12.11 -19.22
C TYR A 112 7.12 12.48 -20.11
N SER A 113 8.08 11.57 -20.26
CA SER A 113 9.20 11.74 -21.18
C SER A 113 8.78 11.24 -22.56
N LYS A 114 8.61 12.17 -23.51
CA LYS A 114 8.34 11.82 -24.91
C LYS A 114 9.48 11.01 -25.55
N LYS A 115 10.73 11.23 -25.11
CA LYS A 115 11.91 10.52 -25.62
C LYS A 115 11.91 9.03 -25.27
N SER A 116 11.48 8.69 -24.05
CA SER A 116 11.47 7.31 -23.55
C SER A 116 10.07 6.73 -23.47
N GLU A 117 9.07 7.43 -24.00
CA GLU A 117 7.64 7.08 -24.01
C GLU A 117 7.10 6.58 -22.66
N ARG A 118 7.61 7.13 -21.55
CA ARG A 118 7.26 6.71 -20.19
C ARG A 118 7.19 7.86 -19.22
N TRP A 119 6.39 7.68 -18.18
CA TRP A 119 6.43 8.50 -16.97
C TRP A 119 7.79 8.37 -16.30
N THR A 120 8.32 9.50 -15.84
CA THR A 120 9.64 9.56 -15.21
C THR A 120 9.64 10.45 -13.96
N THR A 121 10.51 10.08 -13.03
CA THR A 121 10.83 10.78 -11.80
C THR A 121 12.28 11.31 -11.80
N ASP A 122 13.01 11.15 -12.91
CA ASP A 122 14.46 11.44 -13.01
C ASP A 122 14.80 12.92 -12.70
N HIS A 123 13.85 13.84 -12.92
CA HIS A 123 13.99 15.28 -12.65
C HIS A 123 13.63 15.67 -11.21
N ILE A 124 13.19 14.73 -10.37
CA ILE A 124 12.58 15.02 -9.08
C ILE A 124 13.60 14.79 -7.95
N GLN A 125 13.95 15.87 -7.25
CA GLN A 125 14.75 15.80 -6.04
C GLN A 125 13.87 15.95 -4.81
N ASP A 126 13.21 17.09 -4.68
CA ASP A 126 12.44 17.50 -3.51
C ASP A 126 10.96 17.74 -3.82
N PRO A 127 10.07 17.71 -2.80
CA PRO A 127 8.67 18.03 -2.97
C PRO A 127 8.47 19.53 -3.29
N GLU A 128 7.47 19.81 -4.12
CA GLU A 128 7.08 21.16 -4.50
C GLU A 128 6.23 21.84 -3.40
N PRO A 129 6.43 23.15 -3.16
CA PRO A 129 5.67 23.88 -2.15
C PRO A 129 4.23 24.20 -2.57
N SER A 130 3.84 23.90 -3.82
CA SER A 130 2.51 24.20 -4.35
C SER A 130 2.12 23.25 -5.48
N ILE A 131 0.82 23.12 -5.75
CA ILE A 131 0.31 22.29 -6.85
C ILE A 131 0.62 22.96 -8.18
N SER A 132 1.47 22.34 -9.00
CA SER A 132 1.95 22.90 -10.28
C SER A 132 1.08 22.52 -11.48
N THR A 133 0.29 21.44 -11.40
CA THR A 133 -0.55 20.95 -12.52
C THR A 133 -2.05 21.06 -12.25
N LYS A 134 -2.87 20.95 -13.31
CA LYS A 134 -4.34 20.83 -13.17
C LYS A 134 -4.74 19.47 -12.60
N LYS A 135 -4.07 18.40 -13.04
CA LYS A 135 -4.35 17.02 -12.60
C LYS A 135 -3.52 16.68 -11.38
N VAL A 136 -4.16 16.15 -10.36
CA VAL A 136 -3.56 15.83 -9.07
C VAL A 136 -3.96 14.43 -8.64
N ALA A 137 -3.07 13.71 -7.98
CA ALA A 137 -3.33 12.39 -7.44
C ALA A 137 -2.89 12.30 -5.98
N ILE A 138 -3.65 11.61 -5.14
CA ILE A 138 -3.26 11.23 -3.78
C ILE A 138 -3.14 9.70 -3.75
N ASN A 139 -1.97 9.19 -3.37
CA ASN A 139 -1.80 7.75 -3.24
C ASN A 139 -2.38 7.22 -1.92
N GLY A 140 -2.70 5.92 -1.88
CA GLY A 140 -3.22 5.31 -0.66
C GLY A 140 -3.00 3.82 -0.52
N VAL A 141 -2.07 3.22 -1.26
CA VAL A 141 -1.70 1.80 -1.11
C VAL A 141 -0.23 1.53 -1.39
N CYS A 142 0.33 2.17 -2.41
CA CYS A 142 1.71 1.90 -2.82
C CYS A 142 2.70 2.50 -1.81
N PRO A 143 3.62 1.68 -1.26
CA PRO A 143 4.63 2.17 -0.32
C PRO A 143 5.74 2.91 -1.07
N ARG A 144 6.08 2.50 -2.30
CA ARG A 144 7.21 3.05 -3.07
C ARG A 144 6.83 4.24 -3.93
N PHE A 145 7.65 5.30 -3.92
CA PHE A 145 7.42 6.49 -4.74
C PHE A 145 7.39 6.17 -6.23
N GLU A 146 8.42 5.50 -6.78
CA GLU A 146 8.48 5.22 -8.23
C GLU A 146 7.28 4.39 -8.68
N ASP A 147 6.95 3.29 -7.99
CA ASP A 147 5.80 2.45 -8.35
C ASP A 147 4.50 3.28 -8.37
N THR A 148 4.32 4.14 -7.36
CA THR A 148 3.18 5.05 -7.29
C THR A 148 3.16 6.01 -8.49
N ALA A 149 4.27 6.70 -8.73
CA ALA A 149 4.39 7.80 -9.68
C ALA A 149 4.39 7.34 -11.15
N ILE A 150 4.94 6.18 -11.47
CA ILE A 150 5.14 5.77 -12.87
C ILE A 150 4.27 4.58 -13.28
N ARG A 151 3.85 3.72 -12.35
CA ARG A 151 3.10 2.48 -12.68
C ARG A 151 1.63 2.53 -12.33
N VAL A 152 1.26 3.23 -11.25
CA VAL A 152 -0.10 3.14 -10.68
C VAL A 152 -0.93 4.39 -10.94
N MET A 153 -0.49 5.55 -10.46
CA MET A 153 -1.27 6.78 -10.55
C MET A 153 -1.49 7.29 -11.99
N PRO A 154 -0.55 7.17 -12.94
CA PRO A 154 -0.76 7.73 -14.27
C PRO A 154 -1.97 7.18 -15.01
N GLU A 155 -2.18 5.86 -14.99
CA GLU A 155 -3.35 5.23 -15.63
C GLU A 155 -4.66 5.76 -15.02
N MET A 156 -4.72 5.91 -13.68
CA MET A 156 -5.91 6.41 -13.01
C MET A 156 -6.20 7.87 -13.35
N VAL A 157 -5.16 8.72 -13.39
CA VAL A 157 -5.28 10.14 -13.77
C VAL A 157 -5.75 10.28 -15.21
N GLU A 158 -5.16 9.54 -16.13
CA GLU A 158 -5.50 9.59 -17.55
C GLU A 158 -6.92 9.08 -17.82
N LYS A 159 -7.34 7.99 -17.16
CA LYS A 159 -8.69 7.44 -17.30
C LYS A 159 -9.77 8.30 -16.65
N ALA A 160 -9.43 9.03 -15.58
CA ALA A 160 -10.36 9.94 -14.92
C ALA A 160 -10.56 11.23 -15.72
N TYR A 161 -9.47 11.90 -16.13
CA TYR A 161 -9.50 13.29 -16.60
C TYR A 161 -8.84 13.49 -17.98
N GLY A 162 -8.60 12.41 -18.73
CA GLY A 162 -8.00 12.45 -20.06
C GLY A 162 -6.47 12.61 -20.05
N ASP A 163 -5.88 12.85 -21.22
CA ASP A 163 -4.42 12.83 -21.40
C ASP A 163 -3.66 13.82 -20.48
N ALA A 164 -2.71 13.30 -19.71
CA ALA A 164 -1.86 14.07 -18.80
C ALA A 164 -0.41 14.18 -19.29
N LYS A 165 -0.06 13.59 -20.45
CA LYS A 165 1.33 13.45 -20.89
C LYS A 165 2.00 14.79 -21.21
N ASP A 166 1.27 15.78 -21.72
CA ASP A 166 1.85 17.06 -22.09
C ASP A 166 2.22 17.94 -20.87
N THR A 167 1.37 17.97 -19.84
CA THR A 167 1.60 18.82 -18.65
C THR A 167 2.15 18.06 -17.45
N GLY A 168 2.08 16.73 -17.48
CA GLY A 168 2.25 15.91 -16.29
C GLY A 168 1.11 16.05 -15.29
N TYR A 169 1.32 15.51 -14.09
CA TYR A 169 0.39 15.61 -12.97
C TYR A 169 1.15 15.77 -11.64
N THR A 170 0.46 16.28 -10.62
CA THR A 170 1.01 16.44 -9.27
C THR A 170 0.64 15.21 -8.47
N LEU A 171 1.63 14.48 -7.94
CA LEU A 171 1.44 13.39 -7.01
C LEU A 171 1.61 13.90 -5.58
N MET A 172 0.54 13.93 -4.80
CA MET A 172 0.63 14.00 -3.34
C MET A 172 1.00 12.61 -2.83
N TYR A 173 2.28 12.41 -2.59
CA TYR A 173 2.83 11.16 -2.10
C TYR A 173 2.82 11.12 -0.57
N HIS A 174 2.19 10.08 -0.03
CA HIS A 174 2.22 9.68 1.36
C HIS A 174 2.39 8.15 1.40
N PRO A 175 3.57 7.63 1.75
CA PRO A 175 3.84 6.20 1.73
C PRO A 175 2.85 5.48 2.66
N GLU A 176 2.28 4.37 2.16
CA GLU A 176 1.53 3.43 2.98
C GLU A 176 2.44 2.42 3.67
N LYS A 177 1.92 1.75 4.71
CA LYS A 177 2.69 0.73 5.43
C LYS A 177 3.06 -0.39 4.46
N SER A 178 4.34 -0.77 4.40
CA SER A 178 4.77 -1.86 3.53
C SER A 178 4.46 -3.22 4.17
N CYS A 179 3.80 -4.12 3.45
CA CYS A 179 3.70 -5.52 3.88
C CYS A 179 4.99 -6.25 3.45
N LYS A 180 5.77 -6.76 4.40
CA LYS A 180 6.95 -7.61 4.15
C LYS A 180 6.94 -8.76 5.15
N GLN A 181 7.24 -9.97 4.68
CA GLN A 181 7.24 -11.18 5.50
C GLN A 181 5.91 -11.40 6.26
N GLY A 182 4.78 -11.09 5.60
CA GLY A 182 3.45 -11.21 6.21
C GLY A 182 3.12 -10.20 7.33
N ARG A 183 3.96 -9.18 7.55
CA ARG A 183 3.74 -8.13 8.55
C ARG A 183 3.69 -6.74 7.92
N LEU A 184 2.89 -5.86 8.51
CA LEU A 184 2.85 -4.45 8.15
C LEU A 184 3.98 -3.70 8.85
N TRP A 185 4.79 -2.98 8.08
CA TRP A 185 5.92 -2.21 8.57
C TRP A 185 5.66 -0.71 8.42
N ILE A 186 5.97 0.03 9.46
CA ILE A 186 6.05 1.49 9.46
C ILE A 186 7.46 1.87 9.01
N THR A 187 7.57 2.58 7.89
CA THR A 187 8.87 2.95 7.29
C THR A 187 9.52 4.15 7.99
N PRO A 188 10.84 4.38 7.84
CA PRO A 188 11.49 5.57 8.36
C PRO A 188 10.81 6.88 7.93
N ASP A 189 10.40 6.98 6.67
CA ASP A 189 9.78 8.20 6.16
C ASP A 189 8.36 8.40 6.71
N GLN A 190 7.63 7.32 7.01
CA GLN A 190 6.39 7.41 7.79
C GLN A 190 6.63 7.84 9.24
N LYS A 191 7.77 7.47 9.85
CA LYS A 191 8.12 7.93 11.20
C LYS A 191 8.50 9.40 11.23
N LYS A 192 9.24 9.89 10.22
CA LYS A 192 9.65 11.30 10.09
C LYS A 192 8.47 12.23 9.84
N THR A 193 7.47 11.75 9.11
CA THR A 193 6.33 12.54 8.65
C THR A 193 5.06 11.83 9.08
N ASN A 194 4.61 12.14 10.31
CA ASN A 194 3.37 11.56 10.81
C ASN A 194 2.17 12.03 9.98
N PHE A 195 1.09 11.27 10.05
CA PHE A 195 -0.14 11.51 9.30
C PHE A 195 -0.71 12.94 9.45
N ASN A 196 -0.56 13.56 10.63
CA ASN A 196 -1.06 14.91 10.89
C ASN A 196 -0.27 15.98 10.12
N VAL A 197 1.06 15.83 10.02
CA VAL A 197 1.89 16.75 9.22
C VAL A 197 1.54 16.63 7.75
N ALA A 198 1.34 15.41 7.25
CA ALA A 198 0.91 15.18 5.88
C ALA A 198 -0.48 15.79 5.59
N SER A 199 -1.44 15.66 6.51
CA SER A 199 -2.79 16.21 6.32
C SER A 199 -2.81 17.74 6.36
N LEU A 200 -2.02 18.37 7.23
CA LEU A 200 -1.83 19.82 7.26
C LEU A 200 -1.12 20.33 6.01
N THR A 201 -0.16 19.57 5.48
CA THR A 201 0.53 19.89 4.23
C THR A 201 -0.46 19.85 3.06
N LEU A 202 -1.27 18.80 2.96
CA LEU A 202 -2.34 18.72 1.95
C LEU A 202 -3.37 19.84 2.10
N ALA A 203 -3.77 20.18 3.33
CA ALA A 203 -4.68 21.28 3.60
C ALA A 203 -4.12 22.63 3.11
N LYS A 204 -2.82 22.89 3.38
CA LYS A 204 -2.14 24.07 2.87
C LYS A 204 -2.13 24.10 1.34
N LEU A 205 -1.77 22.99 0.69
CA LEU A 205 -1.73 22.90 -0.77
C LEU A 205 -3.10 23.14 -1.44
N LEU A 206 -4.18 22.60 -0.85
CA LEU A 206 -5.56 22.85 -1.30
C LEU A 206 -5.93 24.33 -1.19
N LYS A 207 -5.64 24.94 -0.02
CA LYS A 207 -5.91 26.36 0.22
C LYS A 207 -5.11 27.25 -0.72
N ASP A 208 -3.83 26.96 -0.92
CA ASP A 208 -2.95 27.73 -1.79
C ASP A 208 -3.42 27.64 -3.27
N ALA A 209 -3.85 26.47 -3.74
CA ALA A 209 -4.42 26.31 -5.07
C ALA A 209 -5.72 27.11 -5.24
N GLN A 210 -6.61 27.05 -4.25
CA GLN A 210 -7.85 27.83 -4.23
C GLN A 210 -7.59 29.34 -4.26
N GLN A 211 -6.66 29.84 -3.43
CA GLN A 211 -6.30 31.26 -3.37
C GLN A 211 -5.69 31.77 -4.69
N ARG A 212 -5.01 30.90 -5.42
CA ARG A 212 -4.48 31.18 -6.77
C ARG A 212 -5.54 31.02 -7.87
N ASN A 213 -6.81 30.80 -7.51
CA ASN A 213 -7.90 30.54 -8.43
C ASN A 213 -7.60 29.41 -9.43
N LYS A 214 -6.88 28.38 -8.98
CA LYS A 214 -6.42 27.29 -9.82
C LYS A 214 -7.40 26.13 -9.78
N GLU A 215 -8.01 25.85 -10.92
CA GLU A 215 -8.81 24.64 -11.11
C GLU A 215 -7.94 23.39 -11.03
N THR A 216 -8.36 22.44 -10.21
CA THR A 216 -7.65 21.17 -10.00
C THR A 216 -8.59 19.98 -9.99
N GLN A 217 -8.12 18.88 -10.57
CA GLN A 217 -8.86 17.63 -10.75
C GLN A 217 -8.12 16.50 -10.05
N TRP A 218 -8.72 15.94 -9.01
CA TRP A 218 -8.06 15.08 -8.05
C TRP A 218 -8.52 13.64 -8.15
N VAL A 219 -7.59 12.73 -8.39
CA VAL A 219 -7.80 11.30 -8.16
C VAL A 219 -7.34 10.95 -6.75
N ILE A 220 -8.25 10.49 -5.91
CA ILE A 220 -7.95 10.11 -4.53
C ILE A 220 -8.01 8.59 -4.44
N HIS A 221 -6.86 7.95 -4.29
CA HIS A 221 -6.75 6.48 -4.30
C HIS A 221 -6.69 5.89 -2.90
N GLY A 222 -7.35 4.74 -2.68
CA GLY A 222 -7.10 3.90 -1.51
C GLY A 222 -7.39 4.59 -0.18
N SER A 223 -6.42 4.52 0.73
CA SER A 223 -6.43 5.22 2.01
C SER A 223 -6.19 6.73 1.91
N GLY A 224 -5.81 7.26 0.72
CA GLY A 224 -5.64 8.69 0.48
C GLY A 224 -6.92 9.47 0.84
N CYS A 225 -8.08 8.82 0.82
CA CYS A 225 -9.35 9.36 1.30
C CYS A 225 -9.29 9.80 2.78
N GLN A 226 -8.55 9.08 3.63
CA GLN A 226 -8.38 9.43 5.04
C GLN A 226 -7.51 10.68 5.19
N LEU A 227 -6.41 10.75 4.42
CA LEU A 227 -5.54 11.94 4.38
C LEU A 227 -6.33 13.16 3.92
N PHE A 228 -7.12 13.01 2.85
CA PHE A 228 -7.98 14.06 2.32
C PHE A 228 -9.05 14.50 3.32
N LYS A 229 -9.73 13.55 3.98
CA LYS A 229 -10.71 13.86 5.05
C LYS A 229 -10.07 14.68 6.19
N SER A 230 -8.87 14.29 6.64
CA SER A 230 -8.15 15.01 7.69
C SER A 230 -7.74 16.41 7.25
N ALA A 231 -7.34 16.58 5.99
CA ALA A 231 -7.05 17.89 5.40
C ALA A 231 -8.31 18.79 5.37
N LEU A 232 -9.45 18.28 4.87
CA LEU A 232 -10.72 19.03 4.85
C LEU A 232 -11.20 19.41 6.25
N SER A 233 -10.95 18.56 7.26
CA SER A 233 -11.27 18.87 8.66
C SER A 233 -10.54 20.12 9.16
N SER A 234 -9.33 20.36 8.66
CA SER A 234 -8.51 21.53 8.99
C SER A 234 -8.89 22.78 8.20
N LEU A 235 -9.69 22.62 7.13
CA LEU A 235 -10.15 23.69 6.24
C LEU A 235 -11.63 24.04 6.43
N LYS A 236 -12.26 23.61 7.52
CA LYS A 236 -13.67 23.94 7.80
C LYS A 236 -13.94 25.43 7.64
N GLY A 237 -15.02 25.76 6.93
CA GLY A 237 -15.42 27.14 6.62
C GLY A 237 -14.70 27.78 5.43
N HIS A 238 -13.74 27.11 4.79
CA HIS A 238 -13.14 27.58 3.54
C HIS A 238 -13.88 26.99 2.34
N SER A 239 -14.12 27.80 1.31
CA SER A 239 -14.57 27.33 0.00
C SER A 239 -13.40 26.70 -0.76
N LEU A 240 -13.65 25.61 -1.48
CA LEU A 240 -12.75 24.85 -2.33
C LEU A 240 -13.45 24.54 -3.68
N ASP A 241 -14.20 25.49 -4.20
CA ASP A 241 -15.02 25.38 -5.43
C ASP A 241 -14.21 25.25 -6.75
N LYS A 242 -12.88 25.33 -6.69
CA LYS A 242 -11.97 25.05 -7.81
C LYS A 242 -11.45 23.61 -7.82
N VAL A 243 -11.96 22.77 -6.93
CA VAL A 243 -11.54 21.39 -6.78
C VAL A 243 -12.64 20.46 -7.28
N GLU A 244 -12.27 19.55 -8.19
CA GLU A 244 -13.09 18.42 -8.60
C GLU A 244 -12.42 17.12 -8.13
N VAL A 245 -13.18 16.16 -7.58
CA VAL A 245 -12.63 14.91 -7.04
C VAL A 245 -13.26 13.64 -7.63
N LEU A 246 -12.42 12.61 -7.82
CA LEU A 246 -12.82 11.23 -8.09
C LEU A 246 -12.16 10.30 -7.06
N PHE A 247 -12.94 9.38 -6.49
CA PHE A 247 -12.47 8.36 -5.57
C PHE A 247 -12.13 7.07 -6.31
N ALA A 248 -10.89 6.61 -6.20
CA ALA A 248 -10.42 5.39 -6.81
C ALA A 248 -10.17 4.35 -5.70
N ALA A 249 -10.97 3.28 -5.65
CA ALA A 249 -10.83 2.19 -4.69
C ALA A 249 -10.71 2.65 -3.21
N PRO A 250 -11.73 3.27 -2.60
CA PRO A 250 -11.62 3.82 -1.24
C PRO A 250 -11.62 2.73 -0.14
N THR A 251 -10.66 2.76 0.79
CA THR A 251 -10.47 1.67 1.80
C THR A 251 -10.55 2.07 3.28
N LYS A 252 -10.14 3.29 3.67
CA LYS A 252 -9.96 3.65 5.10
C LYS A 252 -10.82 4.81 5.63
N ALA A 253 -11.49 5.56 4.76
CA ALA A 253 -12.43 6.61 5.17
C ALA A 253 -13.84 6.28 4.67
N SER A 254 -14.84 6.51 5.51
CA SER A 254 -16.24 6.43 5.08
C SER A 254 -16.48 7.55 4.07
N LEU A 255 -16.79 7.22 2.82
CA LEU A 255 -17.29 8.24 1.89
C LEU A 255 -18.56 8.91 2.45
N GLU A 256 -19.36 8.21 3.24
CA GLU A 256 -20.49 8.76 4.00
C GLU A 256 -20.11 9.94 4.90
N GLU A 257 -18.93 9.92 5.53
CA GLU A 257 -18.49 11.03 6.38
C GLU A 257 -17.79 12.13 5.59
N LEU A 258 -17.19 11.77 4.45
CA LEU A 258 -16.40 12.66 3.63
C LEU A 258 -17.26 13.50 2.67
N LEU A 259 -18.32 12.91 2.11
CA LEU A 259 -19.23 13.58 1.18
C LEU A 259 -19.87 14.86 1.75
N PRO A 260 -20.39 14.90 2.99
CA PRO A 260 -20.87 16.14 3.60
C PRO A 260 -19.80 17.24 3.65
N MET A 261 -18.55 16.86 3.96
CA MET A 261 -17.44 17.81 4.04
C MET A 261 -17.09 18.39 2.67
N ILE A 262 -17.13 17.56 1.63
CA ILE A 262 -16.93 17.95 0.23
C ILE A 262 -18.01 18.94 -0.19
N ARG A 263 -19.28 18.62 0.07
CA ARG A 263 -20.42 19.48 -0.24
C ARG A 263 -20.32 20.83 0.47
N HIS A 264 -20.04 20.83 1.78
CA HIS A 264 -19.88 22.07 2.55
C HIS A 264 -18.70 22.92 2.11
N ALA A 265 -17.64 22.30 1.59
CA ALA A 265 -16.50 23.01 1.02
C ALA A 265 -16.76 23.47 -0.43
N GLY A 266 -17.89 23.12 -1.05
CA GLY A 266 -18.18 23.46 -2.45
C GLY A 266 -17.38 22.66 -3.48
N ILE A 267 -16.73 21.56 -3.07
CA ILE A 267 -15.94 20.71 -3.96
C ILE A 267 -16.89 19.94 -4.90
N SER A 268 -16.61 19.96 -6.20
CA SER A 268 -17.38 19.21 -7.19
C SER A 268 -16.99 17.73 -7.22
N LEU A 269 -17.95 16.84 -7.47
CA LEU A 269 -17.66 15.43 -7.74
C LEU A 269 -17.53 15.22 -9.24
N HIS A 270 -16.53 14.45 -9.65
CA HIS A 270 -16.48 13.93 -11.01
C HIS A 270 -17.72 13.07 -11.32
N LYS A 271 -18.18 13.04 -12.57
CA LYS A 271 -19.40 12.29 -13.00
C LYS A 271 -19.42 10.82 -12.56
N ASP A 272 -18.25 10.21 -12.51
CA ASP A 272 -18.12 8.81 -12.07
C ASP A 272 -18.12 8.63 -10.56
N ILE A 273 -17.81 9.69 -9.80
CA ILE A 273 -17.72 9.77 -8.33
C ILE A 273 -16.71 8.79 -7.73
N VAL A 274 -16.97 7.49 -7.90
CA VAL A 274 -16.15 6.39 -7.42
C VAL A 274 -15.88 5.36 -8.54
N LYS A 275 -14.65 4.86 -8.58
CA LYS A 275 -14.21 3.75 -9.47
C LYS A 275 -13.56 2.67 -8.62
N VAL A 276 -13.91 1.41 -8.88
CA VAL A 276 -13.47 0.27 -8.10
C VAL A 276 -13.50 -0.97 -8.99
N ASN A 277 -12.50 -1.84 -8.83
CA ASN A 277 -12.48 -3.13 -9.51
C ASN A 277 -13.48 -4.11 -8.86
N GLY A 278 -14.20 -4.92 -9.64
CA GLY A 278 -15.15 -5.91 -9.11
C GLY A 278 -14.50 -6.99 -8.24
N ASP A 279 -13.22 -7.28 -8.44
CA ASP A 279 -12.44 -8.25 -7.65
C ASP A 279 -11.61 -7.59 -6.52
N ASP A 280 -11.75 -6.28 -6.29
CA ASP A 280 -11.14 -5.57 -5.16
C ASP A 280 -11.99 -5.72 -3.90
N TRP A 281 -11.75 -6.79 -3.16
CA TRP A 281 -12.49 -7.12 -1.95
C TRP A 281 -12.22 -6.18 -0.77
N THR A 282 -11.11 -5.44 -0.80
CA THR A 282 -10.79 -4.41 0.20
C THR A 282 -11.80 -3.27 0.10
N SER A 283 -12.11 -2.81 -1.12
CA SER A 283 -13.08 -1.72 -1.34
C SER A 283 -14.54 -2.22 -1.44
N VAL A 284 -14.78 -3.45 -1.93
CA VAL A 284 -16.13 -4.06 -1.98
C VAL A 284 -16.76 -4.11 -0.58
N SER A 285 -15.98 -4.44 0.45
CA SER A 285 -16.46 -4.44 1.84
C SER A 285 -16.93 -3.06 2.31
N ASN A 286 -16.32 -1.97 1.85
CA ASN A 286 -16.77 -0.60 2.12
C ASN A 286 -18.04 -0.21 1.39
N ARG A 287 -18.32 -0.79 0.20
CA ARG A 287 -19.59 -0.58 -0.53
C ARG A 287 -20.74 -1.38 0.08
N LEU A 288 -20.49 -2.62 0.49
CA LEU A 288 -21.51 -3.53 1.01
C LEU A 288 -22.06 -3.12 2.38
N LEU A 289 -21.33 -2.30 3.15
CA LEU A 289 -21.63 -2.06 4.56
C LEU A 289 -22.17 -0.67 4.90
N ARG A 290 -22.37 0.26 3.95
CA ARG A 290 -22.67 1.66 4.30
C ARG A 290 -23.83 2.27 3.50
N LYS A 291 -25.06 2.08 4.00
CA LYS A 291 -26.29 2.71 3.47
C LYS A 291 -26.20 4.25 3.42
N GLY A 292 -25.43 4.87 4.30
CA GLY A 292 -25.32 6.34 4.34
C GLY A 292 -24.59 6.95 3.14
N PHE A 293 -23.66 6.25 2.49
CA PHE A 293 -23.00 6.76 1.27
C PHE A 293 -24.01 7.09 0.16
N GLN A 294 -24.98 6.19 -0.06
CA GLN A 294 -26.02 6.39 -1.08
C GLN A 294 -26.95 7.55 -0.74
N LYS A 295 -27.25 7.74 0.55
CA LYS A 295 -28.07 8.84 1.06
C LYS A 295 -27.34 10.17 0.84
N GLU A 296 -26.08 10.26 1.26
CA GLU A 296 -25.28 11.47 1.10
C GLU A 296 -25.08 11.84 -0.36
N LEU A 297 -24.90 10.85 -1.24
CA LEU A 297 -24.75 11.13 -2.67
C LEU A 297 -26.03 11.70 -3.31
N GLN A 298 -27.21 11.29 -2.82
CA GLN A 298 -28.48 11.83 -3.31
C GLN A 298 -28.63 13.34 -3.03
N GLU A 299 -27.94 13.85 -2.01
CA GLU A 299 -27.97 15.27 -1.64
C GLU A 299 -27.08 16.17 -2.53
N PHE A 300 -26.28 15.59 -3.44
CA PHE A 300 -25.46 16.36 -4.39
C PHE A 300 -26.24 16.85 -5.62
N GLY A 301 -27.45 16.34 -5.86
CA GLY A 301 -28.33 16.82 -6.93
C GLY A 301 -28.66 15.75 -7.99
N GLU A 302 -29.58 16.12 -8.91
CA GLU A 302 -30.13 15.20 -9.91
C GLU A 302 -29.10 14.72 -10.94
N GLU A 303 -28.04 15.48 -11.17
CA GLU A 303 -26.96 15.14 -12.11
C GLU A 303 -26.22 13.84 -11.75
N TYR A 304 -26.30 13.40 -10.49
CA TYR A 304 -25.70 12.15 -10.02
C TYR A 304 -26.68 10.98 -9.89
N SER A 305 -27.96 11.18 -10.25
CA SER A 305 -29.04 10.20 -10.04
C SER A 305 -28.83 8.88 -10.80
N GLU A 306 -28.42 8.95 -12.08
CA GLU A 306 -28.11 7.78 -12.89
C GLU A 306 -26.95 7.00 -12.27
N LYS A 307 -25.90 7.69 -11.84
CA LYS A 307 -24.74 7.04 -11.24
C LYS A 307 -25.06 6.40 -9.90
N LEU A 308 -25.91 7.05 -9.10
CA LEU A 308 -26.43 6.48 -7.86
C LEU A 308 -27.23 5.19 -8.12
N ALA A 309 -28.02 5.12 -9.20
CA ALA A 309 -28.72 3.90 -9.59
C ALA A 309 -27.73 2.78 -9.96
N VAL A 310 -26.68 3.07 -10.73
CA VAL A 310 -25.61 2.11 -11.06
C VAL A 310 -24.92 1.59 -9.78
N ILE A 311 -24.61 2.47 -8.83
CA ILE A 311 -24.00 2.10 -7.55
C ILE A 311 -24.93 1.18 -6.74
N ARG A 312 -26.23 1.46 -6.71
CA ARG A 312 -27.23 0.62 -6.02
C ARG A 312 -27.28 -0.79 -6.61
N GLU A 313 -27.29 -0.90 -7.92
CA GLU A 313 -27.28 -2.18 -8.63
C GLU A 313 -25.98 -2.97 -8.36
N GLN A 314 -24.83 -2.29 -8.43
CA GLN A 314 -23.53 -2.90 -8.09
C GLN A 314 -23.50 -3.45 -6.66
N VAL A 315 -24.03 -2.70 -5.69
CA VAL A 315 -24.11 -3.15 -4.29
C VAL A 315 -25.04 -4.37 -4.15
N ALA A 316 -26.16 -4.41 -4.88
CA ALA A 316 -27.05 -5.57 -4.87
C ALA A 316 -26.35 -6.82 -5.44
N GLN A 317 -25.66 -6.69 -6.57
CA GLN A 317 -24.89 -7.76 -7.20
C GLN A 317 -23.72 -8.25 -6.33
N ASP A 318 -22.99 -7.33 -5.72
CA ASP A 318 -21.91 -7.64 -4.78
C ASP A 318 -22.45 -8.43 -3.58
N ARG A 319 -23.64 -8.10 -3.08
CA ARG A 319 -24.24 -8.77 -1.91
C ARG A 319 -24.64 -10.21 -2.22
N VAL A 320 -25.21 -10.44 -3.40
CA VAL A 320 -25.51 -11.80 -3.89
C VAL A 320 -24.21 -12.60 -4.03
N THR A 321 -23.19 -12.00 -4.64
CA THR A 321 -21.89 -12.63 -4.84
C THR A 321 -21.21 -12.97 -3.51
N PHE A 322 -21.22 -12.04 -2.55
CA PHE A 322 -20.63 -12.22 -1.22
C PHE A 322 -21.35 -13.32 -0.43
N ASN A 323 -22.68 -13.33 -0.42
CA ASN A 323 -23.46 -14.35 0.28
C ASN A 323 -23.23 -15.76 -0.31
N GLY A 324 -23.16 -15.87 -1.64
CA GLY A 324 -22.77 -17.12 -2.31
C GLY A 324 -21.31 -17.54 -2.06
N PHE A 325 -20.44 -16.56 -1.78
CA PHE A 325 -19.03 -16.79 -1.47
C PHE A 325 -18.84 -17.28 -0.02
N VAL A 326 -19.54 -16.70 0.96
CA VAL A 326 -19.47 -17.07 2.38
C VAL A 326 -20.10 -18.44 2.68
N THR A 327 -21.05 -18.90 1.86
CA THR A 327 -21.79 -20.17 2.06
C THR A 327 -21.13 -21.39 1.41
N SER A 328 -20.16 -21.23 0.52
CA SER A 328 -19.45 -22.35 -0.14
C SER A 328 -18.01 -22.52 0.36
N ALA A 329 -17.28 -23.52 -0.18
CA ALA A 329 -15.93 -23.99 0.20
C ALA A 329 -14.78 -22.93 0.33
N PHE A 330 -15.10 -21.64 0.23
CA PHE A 330 -14.21 -20.49 0.39
C PHE A 330 -14.10 -19.93 1.80
N LYS A 331 -14.85 -20.44 2.80
CA LYS A 331 -14.55 -20.18 4.22
C LYS A 331 -13.07 -20.43 4.53
N ASN A 332 -12.49 -21.47 3.93
CA ASN A 332 -11.07 -21.80 4.08
C ASN A 332 -10.16 -20.77 3.39
N SER A 333 -10.55 -20.17 2.26
CA SER A 333 -9.75 -19.15 1.58
C SER A 333 -9.73 -17.82 2.34
N PHE A 334 -10.83 -17.44 3.00
CA PHE A 334 -10.84 -16.31 3.94
C PHE A 334 -10.09 -16.64 5.23
N ALA A 335 -10.11 -17.88 5.71
CA ALA A 335 -9.26 -18.30 6.83
C ALA A 335 -7.77 -18.27 6.48
N ILE A 336 -7.42 -18.64 5.24
CA ILE A 336 -6.06 -18.54 4.70
C ILE A 336 -5.65 -17.07 4.55
N ALA A 337 -6.46 -16.23 3.87
CA ALA A 337 -6.19 -14.80 3.72
C ALA A 337 -6.19 -14.04 5.05
N GLY A 338 -7.06 -14.43 5.99
CA GLY A 338 -7.12 -13.90 7.36
C GLY A 338 -5.94 -14.35 8.20
N GLY A 339 -5.49 -15.59 8.06
CA GLY A 339 -4.24 -16.08 8.65
C GLY A 339 -3.01 -15.33 8.12
N PHE A 340 -3.00 -15.02 6.82
CA PHE A 340 -1.98 -14.18 6.18
C PHE A 340 -2.03 -12.71 6.67
N ALA A 341 -3.21 -12.12 6.82
CA ALA A 341 -3.37 -10.75 7.32
C ALA A 341 -3.07 -10.61 8.82
N ALA A 342 -3.25 -11.68 9.60
CA ALA A 342 -2.98 -11.73 11.04
C ALA A 342 -1.54 -12.13 11.40
N GLY A 343 -0.64 -12.26 10.42
CA GLY A 343 0.76 -12.64 10.65
C GLY A 343 0.95 -14.01 11.31
N GLN A 344 -0.09 -14.87 11.33
CA GLN A 344 0.01 -16.20 11.90
C GLN A 344 0.71 -17.14 10.91
N ALA A 345 1.71 -17.88 11.40
CA ALA A 345 2.25 -19.01 10.67
C ALA A 345 1.09 -19.96 10.36
N VAL A 346 0.72 -20.05 9.08
CA VAL A 346 -0.36 -20.92 8.64
C VAL A 346 -0.03 -22.34 9.11
N ASN A 347 -0.89 -22.88 9.98
CA ASN A 347 -0.67 -24.16 10.64
C ASN A 347 -0.38 -25.25 9.58
N PRO A 348 0.75 -25.99 9.66
CA PRO A 348 1.12 -27.02 8.68
C PRO A 348 0.13 -28.19 8.62
N SER A 349 -0.85 -28.27 9.53
CA SER A 349 -1.92 -29.26 9.52
C SER A 349 -2.98 -29.05 8.44
N ILE A 350 -2.99 -27.90 7.74
CA ILE A 350 -3.65 -27.78 6.42
C ILE A 350 -2.69 -28.36 5.38
N GLY A 351 -2.55 -29.68 5.39
CA GLY A 351 -1.68 -30.42 4.48
C GLY A 351 -2.02 -30.12 3.02
N GLY A 352 -1.02 -29.66 2.25
CA GLY A 352 -1.06 -29.71 0.79
C GLY A 352 -0.97 -28.40 0.01
N LEU A 353 -0.57 -27.28 0.61
CA LEU A 353 -0.28 -26.04 -0.14
C LEU A 353 1.23 -25.87 -0.42
N THR A 354 1.88 -26.91 -0.95
CA THR A 354 3.07 -26.69 -1.77
C THR A 354 2.60 -26.13 -3.12
N GLY A 355 3.18 -25.01 -3.56
CA GLY A 355 2.67 -24.22 -4.70
C GLY A 355 2.45 -24.97 -6.02
N SER A 356 3.05 -26.16 -6.18
CA SER A 356 2.93 -27.02 -7.36
C SER A 356 1.67 -27.90 -7.40
N GLY A 357 1.16 -28.38 -6.27
CA GLY A 357 0.04 -29.34 -6.24
C GLY A 357 -1.34 -28.72 -6.50
N VAL A 358 -1.58 -27.52 -5.94
CA VAL A 358 -2.87 -26.81 -6.06
C VAL A 358 -3.03 -26.16 -7.44
N ALA A 359 -1.94 -25.69 -8.05
CA ALA A 359 -1.99 -25.11 -9.40
C ALA A 359 -2.41 -26.15 -10.45
N GLY A 360 -1.96 -27.40 -10.33
CA GLY A 360 -2.30 -28.48 -11.25
C GLY A 360 -3.74 -28.98 -11.12
N ALA A 361 -4.19 -29.29 -9.90
CA ALA A 361 -5.50 -29.90 -9.65
C ALA A 361 -6.68 -28.91 -9.80
N VAL A 362 -6.49 -27.63 -9.42
CA VAL A 362 -7.55 -26.61 -9.46
C VAL A 362 -7.80 -26.08 -10.88
N LEU A 363 -6.83 -26.20 -11.80
CA LEU A 363 -6.95 -25.66 -13.16
C LEU A 363 -7.47 -26.66 -14.20
N ALA A 364 -7.61 -27.94 -13.85
CA ALA A 364 -8.11 -28.98 -14.75
C ALA A 364 -9.64 -28.87 -15.04
N TYR A 365 -10.40 -28.15 -14.21
CA TYR A 365 -11.85 -28.00 -14.36
C TYR A 365 -12.26 -26.54 -14.62
N PRO A 366 -13.10 -26.25 -15.64
CA PRO A 366 -13.53 -24.88 -15.97
C PRO A 366 -14.20 -24.12 -14.81
N ALA A 367 -15.04 -24.81 -14.02
CA ALA A 367 -15.69 -24.25 -12.84
C ALA A 367 -14.68 -23.93 -11.71
N MET A 368 -13.56 -24.65 -11.65
CA MET A 368 -12.49 -24.38 -10.69
C MET A 368 -11.55 -23.26 -11.19
N LYS A 369 -11.44 -23.03 -12.50
CA LYS A 369 -10.67 -21.93 -13.08
C LYS A 369 -11.21 -20.55 -12.70
N GLN A 370 -12.54 -20.34 -12.74
CA GLN A 370 -13.14 -19.08 -12.29
C GLN A 370 -12.96 -18.86 -10.77
N LYS A 371 -13.13 -19.93 -10.00
CA LYS A 371 -12.87 -19.98 -8.56
C LYS A 371 -11.43 -19.62 -8.21
N ALA A 372 -10.45 -20.16 -8.93
CA ALA A 372 -9.04 -19.87 -8.75
C ALA A 372 -8.69 -18.41 -9.03
N LYS A 373 -9.28 -17.80 -10.08
CA LYS A 373 -9.10 -16.37 -10.38
C LYS A 373 -9.57 -15.49 -9.22
N LYS A 374 -10.75 -15.79 -8.66
CA LYS A 374 -11.28 -15.04 -7.51
C LYS A 374 -10.38 -15.16 -6.28
N VAL A 375 -9.92 -16.37 -5.92
CA VAL A 375 -8.98 -16.55 -4.79
C VAL A 375 -7.67 -15.82 -5.03
N ARG A 376 -7.11 -15.95 -6.24
CA ARG A 376 -5.90 -15.24 -6.63
C ARG A 376 -6.08 -13.74 -6.42
N ASN A 377 -7.21 -13.18 -6.86
CA ASN A 377 -7.45 -11.74 -6.76
C ASN A 377 -7.69 -11.29 -5.31
N ILE A 378 -8.35 -12.11 -4.48
CA ILE A 378 -8.47 -11.89 -3.03
C ILE A 378 -7.09 -11.83 -2.39
N MET A 379 -6.23 -12.82 -2.65
CA MET A 379 -4.84 -12.80 -2.17
C MET A 379 -4.03 -11.65 -2.78
N GLY A 380 -4.33 -11.29 -4.03
CA GLY A 380 -3.76 -10.16 -4.76
C GLY A 380 -3.97 -8.83 -4.04
N ASN A 381 -5.09 -8.64 -3.33
CA ASN A 381 -5.33 -7.44 -2.54
C ASN A 381 -4.33 -7.24 -1.39
N LEU A 382 -3.61 -8.30 -0.99
CA LEU A 382 -2.61 -8.25 0.08
C LEU A 382 -1.20 -7.89 -0.43
N THR A 383 -0.96 -7.91 -1.74
CA THR A 383 0.34 -7.52 -2.34
C THR A 383 0.31 -6.07 -2.81
N THR A 384 1.46 -5.41 -2.77
CA THR A 384 1.65 -4.06 -3.34
C THR A 384 2.08 -4.08 -4.81
N ASN A 385 2.18 -5.27 -5.43
CA ASN A 385 2.53 -5.41 -6.84
C ASN A 385 1.33 -5.02 -7.74
N PRO A 386 1.46 -3.97 -8.58
CA PRO A 386 0.38 -3.55 -9.46
C PRO A 386 -0.01 -4.61 -10.48
N ASP A 387 0.90 -5.49 -10.90
CA ASP A 387 0.57 -6.53 -11.90
C ASP A 387 -0.30 -7.66 -11.33
N LEU A 388 -0.54 -7.67 -10.01
CA LEU A 388 -1.21 -8.74 -9.28
C LEU A 388 -2.35 -8.25 -8.39
N ASN A 389 -2.41 -6.96 -8.07
CA ASN A 389 -3.39 -6.41 -7.13
C ASN A 389 -4.55 -5.69 -7.86
N PRO A 390 -5.79 -6.20 -7.81
CA PRO A 390 -6.95 -5.55 -8.45
C PRO A 390 -7.27 -4.16 -7.84
N HIS A 391 -6.89 -3.92 -6.60
CA HIS A 391 -7.05 -2.62 -5.92
C HIS A 391 -6.26 -1.48 -6.61
N LEU A 392 -5.17 -1.82 -7.30
CA LEU A 392 -4.35 -0.88 -8.05
C LEU A 392 -4.90 -0.63 -9.47
N HIS A 393 -6.03 -1.26 -9.83
CA HIS A 393 -6.68 -1.15 -11.14
C HIS A 393 -8.20 -0.86 -11.04
N PRO A 394 -8.61 0.25 -10.41
CA PRO A 394 -10.03 0.59 -10.20
C PRO A 394 -10.82 0.87 -11.48
N PHE A 395 -10.13 1.15 -12.59
CA PHE A 395 -10.74 1.43 -13.90
C PHE A 395 -10.85 0.20 -14.80
N LYS A 396 -10.23 -0.93 -14.42
CA LYS A 396 -10.36 -2.19 -15.16
C LYS A 396 -11.58 -2.95 -14.65
N SER A 397 -12.35 -3.51 -15.57
CA SER A 397 -13.28 -4.58 -15.23
C SER A 397 -12.53 -5.80 -14.68
N ALA A 398 -13.24 -6.67 -13.97
CA ALA A 398 -12.66 -7.93 -13.50
C ALA A 398 -12.07 -8.74 -14.68
N HIS A 399 -12.72 -8.73 -15.85
CA HIS A 399 -12.22 -9.43 -17.03
C HIS A 399 -10.91 -8.84 -17.54
N GLU A 400 -10.86 -7.52 -17.74
CA GLU A 400 -9.65 -6.81 -18.20
C GLU A 400 -8.49 -6.98 -17.23
N PHE A 401 -8.74 -6.90 -15.92
CA PHE A 401 -7.71 -7.16 -14.92
C PHE A 401 -7.20 -8.60 -14.99
N ASN A 402 -8.11 -9.58 -15.08
CA ASN A 402 -7.72 -10.98 -15.21
C ASN A 402 -6.90 -11.27 -16.48
N ALA A 403 -7.21 -10.58 -17.59
CA ALA A 403 -6.43 -10.63 -18.82
C ALA A 403 -5.05 -9.99 -18.64
N HIS A 404 -4.99 -8.78 -18.05
CA HIS A 404 -3.75 -8.08 -17.71
C HIS A 404 -2.80 -8.98 -16.89
N VAL A 405 -3.29 -9.55 -15.79
CA VAL A 405 -2.49 -10.43 -14.92
C VAL A 405 -1.98 -11.66 -15.68
N ALA A 406 -2.83 -12.25 -16.55
CA ALA A 406 -2.44 -13.42 -17.34
C ALA A 406 -1.34 -13.08 -18.35
N THR A 407 -1.42 -11.93 -19.02
CA THR A 407 -0.40 -11.46 -19.95
C THR A 407 0.92 -11.18 -19.24
N GLN A 408 0.89 -10.46 -18.11
CA GLN A 408 2.10 -10.08 -17.38
C GLN A 408 2.83 -11.27 -16.73
N ASN A 409 2.11 -12.33 -16.35
CA ASN A 409 2.68 -13.43 -15.58
C ASN A 409 2.73 -14.77 -16.34
N GLY A 410 2.42 -14.79 -17.65
CA GLY A 410 2.47 -16.00 -18.46
C GLY A 410 1.37 -17.02 -18.13
N GLY A 411 0.17 -16.55 -17.79
CA GLY A 411 -1.03 -17.35 -17.61
C GLY A 411 -1.52 -17.47 -16.16
N HIS A 412 -2.69 -18.10 -15.98
CA HIS A 412 -3.39 -18.12 -14.69
C HIS A 412 -2.65 -18.91 -13.59
N ALA A 413 -2.04 -20.05 -13.93
CA ALA A 413 -1.26 -20.85 -12.96
C ALA A 413 -0.07 -20.07 -12.40
N LYS A 414 0.73 -19.49 -13.31
CA LYS A 414 1.91 -18.71 -12.95
C LYS A 414 1.54 -17.46 -12.18
N SER A 415 0.42 -16.82 -12.49
CA SER A 415 -0.06 -15.66 -11.72
C SER A 415 -0.44 -16.00 -10.27
N PHE A 416 -0.94 -17.22 -9.99
CA PHE A 416 -1.21 -17.66 -8.62
C PHE A 416 0.10 -17.82 -7.83
N LEU A 417 1.09 -18.48 -8.44
CA LEU A 417 2.43 -18.60 -7.87
C LEU A 417 3.10 -17.23 -7.67
N ALA A 418 2.90 -16.29 -8.60
CA ALA A 418 3.42 -14.93 -8.49
C ALA A 418 2.82 -14.18 -7.29
N VAL A 419 1.51 -14.31 -7.02
CA VAL A 419 0.89 -13.75 -5.81
C VAL A 419 1.49 -14.35 -4.55
N VAL A 420 1.60 -15.68 -4.48
CA VAL A 420 2.22 -16.35 -3.34
C VAL A 420 3.65 -15.83 -3.15
N LYS A 421 4.49 -15.87 -4.19
CA LYS A 421 5.87 -15.38 -4.12
C LYS A 421 5.93 -13.93 -3.63
N SER A 422 5.04 -13.06 -4.14
CA SER A 422 4.99 -11.65 -3.77
C SER A 422 4.61 -11.39 -2.32
N LEU A 423 3.91 -12.31 -1.64
CA LEU A 423 3.55 -12.17 -0.22
C LEU A 423 4.67 -12.63 0.72
N TRP A 424 5.60 -13.44 0.21
CA TRP A 424 6.71 -14.03 0.97
C TRP A 424 8.08 -13.41 0.67
N SER A 425 8.19 -12.63 -0.41
CA SER A 425 9.34 -11.76 -0.71
C SER A 425 9.22 -10.44 0.04
#